data_AF-A0AAF3EQ13-F1
#
_entry.id   AF-A0AAF3EQ13-F1
#
_cell.length_a   1.000
_cell.length_b   1.000
_cell.length_c   1.000
_cell.angle_alpha   90.00
_cell.angle_beta   90.00
_cell.angle_gamma   90.00
#
_symmetry.space_group_name_H-M   'P 1'
#
loop_
_entity.id
_entity.type
_entity.pdbx_description
1 polymer ?
#
loop_
_entity_poly.entity_id
_entity_poly.type
_entity_poly.pdbx_seq_one_letter_code
_entity_poly.pdbx_strand_id
1 'polypeptide(L)'
;MRKVSHFREPIIHVFNKNTTVIQKGSPFWTAHSERKNIMLLGDNLGDLNIEQGQEHSGITLKIGFLNTSDEVSARTFLNNFDLVLVEDSNV
;
A
#
# COMPACT_ATOMS: atom_id res chain seq x y z
N MET A 1 16.67 -24.61 16.73
CA MET A 1 15.64 -24.10 15.79
C MET A 1 14.73 -23.17 16.57
N ARG A 2 14.66 -21.87 16.24
CA ARG A 2 13.76 -20.93 16.94
C ARG A 2 12.36 -21.08 16.36
N LYS A 3 11.38 -21.42 17.19
CA LYS A 3 9.95 -21.38 16.83
C LYS A 3 9.42 -19.97 17.04
N VAL A 4 8.62 -19.47 16.10
CA VAL A 4 7.76 -18.32 16.33
C VAL A 4 6.72 -18.75 17.36
N SER A 5 6.59 -18.01 18.46
CA SER A 5 5.64 -18.33 19.52
C SER A 5 4.34 -17.55 19.37
N HIS A 6 4.39 -16.27 18.98
CA HIS A 6 3.21 -15.40 18.85
C HIS A 6 3.47 -14.24 17.88
N PHE A 7 2.38 -13.58 17.46
CA PHE A 7 2.39 -12.30 16.75
C PHE A 7 1.91 -11.18 17.67
N ARG A 8 2.35 -9.94 17.41
CA ARG A 8 1.89 -8.77 18.15
C ARG A 8 0.66 -8.19 17.46
N GLU A 9 -0.39 -7.92 18.24
CA GLU A 9 -1.56 -7.20 17.76
C GLU A 9 -1.27 -5.69 17.52
N PRO A 10 -2.01 -5.04 16.60
CA PRO A 10 -2.98 -5.63 15.69
C PRO A 10 -2.29 -6.40 14.54
N ILE A 11 -2.81 -7.56 14.17
CA ILE A 11 -2.37 -8.27 12.96
C ILE A 11 -2.67 -7.41 11.73
N ILE A 12 -1.68 -7.24 10.84
CA ILE A 12 -1.84 -6.56 9.55
C ILE A 12 -1.96 -7.61 8.44
N HIS A 13 -3.01 -7.52 7.63
CA HIS A 13 -3.30 -8.36 6.46
C HIS A 13 -3.79 -7.50 5.29
N VAL A 14 -3.90 -8.10 4.10
CA VAL A 14 -4.17 -7.38 2.83
C VAL A 14 -5.44 -6.52 2.81
N PHE A 15 -6.39 -6.73 3.73
CA PHE A 15 -7.66 -5.99 3.80
C PHE A 15 -7.71 -4.95 4.93
N ASN A 16 -6.67 -4.83 5.75
CA ASN A 16 -6.59 -3.82 6.81
C ASN A 16 -5.35 -2.91 6.72
N LYS A 17 -4.65 -2.94 5.57
CA LYS A 17 -3.59 -2.00 5.21
C LYS A 17 -4.20 -0.65 4.84
N ASN A 18 -4.50 0.18 5.83
CA ASN A 18 -4.95 1.56 5.60
C ASN A 18 -4.28 2.50 6.60
N THR A 19 -4.28 3.81 6.33
CA THR A 19 -3.61 4.79 7.19
C THR A 19 -4.16 4.88 8.62
N THR A 20 -5.34 4.31 8.91
CA THR A 20 -5.87 4.31 10.29
C THR A 20 -4.99 3.54 11.27
N VAL A 21 -4.10 2.66 10.78
CA VAL A 21 -3.07 2.00 11.60
C VAL A 21 -2.03 3.00 12.14
N ILE A 22 -1.88 4.15 11.49
CA ILE A 22 -0.99 5.23 11.93
C ILE A 22 -1.75 6.09 12.94
N GLN A 23 -1.46 5.89 14.21
CA GLN A 23 -2.08 6.66 15.29
C GLN A 23 -1.68 8.14 15.19
N LYS A 24 -2.67 9.04 15.22
CA LYS A 24 -2.45 10.49 15.35
C LYS A 24 -1.61 10.77 16.59
N GLY A 25 -0.59 11.61 16.45
CA GLY A 25 0.34 11.94 17.55
C GLY A 25 1.45 10.90 17.80
N SER A 26 1.48 9.79 17.06
CA SER A 26 2.65 8.91 17.06
C SER A 26 3.90 9.65 16.55
N PRO A 27 5.12 9.22 16.93
CA PRO A 27 6.35 9.82 16.40
C PRO A 27 6.41 9.82 14.86
N PHE A 28 5.88 8.77 14.24
CA PHE A 28 5.76 8.70 12.79
C PHE A 28 4.83 9.78 12.24
N TRP A 29 3.62 9.93 12.82
CA TRP A 29 2.67 10.95 12.40
C TRP A 29 3.26 12.36 12.52
N THR A 30 3.85 12.69 13.68
CA THR A 30 4.41 14.02 13.94
C THR A 30 5.54 14.38 12.99
N ALA A 31 6.36 13.40 12.59
CA ALA A 31 7.46 13.64 11.66
C ALA A 31 7.01 13.82 10.19
N HIS A 32 5.79 13.41 9.84
CA HIS A 32 5.35 13.32 8.44
C HIS A 32 4.00 14.00 8.16
N SER A 33 3.31 14.58 9.15
CA SER A 33 1.98 15.19 9.01
C SER A 33 1.92 16.32 7.97
N GLU A 34 3.04 17.01 7.76
CA GLU A 34 3.17 18.09 6.78
C GLU A 34 3.43 17.60 5.36
N ARG A 35 3.77 16.32 5.15
CA ARG A 35 3.97 15.77 3.82
C ARG A 35 2.63 15.54 3.16
N LYS A 36 2.32 16.40 2.19
CA LYS A 36 1.04 16.38 1.48
C LYS A 36 1.10 15.72 0.10
N ASN A 37 2.13 14.97 -0.26
CA ASN A 37 2.09 14.22 -1.52
C ASN A 37 2.50 12.78 -1.21
N ILE A 38 1.81 11.84 -1.83
CA ILE A 38 1.97 10.42 -1.57
C ILE A 38 2.42 9.73 -2.85
N MET A 39 3.42 8.87 -2.73
CA MET A 39 3.75 7.89 -3.75
C MET A 39 3.43 6.51 -3.18
N LEU A 40 2.37 5.90 -3.69
CA LEU A 40 1.86 4.60 -3.26
C LEU A 40 2.40 3.53 -4.20
N LEU A 41 3.10 2.55 -3.63
CA LEU A 41 3.64 1.39 -4.34
C LEU A 41 2.91 0.15 -3.83
N GLY A 42 2.29 -0.61 -4.73
CA GLY A 42 1.52 -1.81 -4.37
C GLY A 42 1.63 -2.92 -5.42
N ASP A 43 1.54 -4.16 -4.98
CA ASP A 43 1.59 -5.35 -5.84
C ASP A 43 0.24 -6.09 -5.88
N ASN A 44 -0.75 -5.57 -5.14
CA ASN A 44 -2.09 -6.11 -5.06
C ASN A 44 -3.12 -4.97 -4.97
N LEU A 45 -4.38 -5.28 -5.28
CA LEU A 45 -5.48 -4.30 -5.23
C LEU A 45 -5.81 -3.85 -3.80
N GLY A 46 -5.47 -4.63 -2.78
CA GLY A 46 -5.65 -4.25 -1.38
C GLY A 46 -4.79 -3.05 -0.98
N ASP A 47 -3.65 -2.85 -1.63
CA ASP A 47 -2.74 -1.74 -1.35
C ASP A 47 -3.32 -0.38 -1.79
N LEU A 48 -4.30 -0.36 -2.69
CA LEU A 48 -5.01 0.87 -3.08
C LEU A 48 -5.72 1.54 -1.89
N ASN A 49 -6.01 0.77 -0.84
CA ASN A 49 -6.65 1.25 0.37
C ASN A 49 -5.65 1.84 1.38
N ILE A 50 -4.34 1.80 1.10
CA ILE A 50 -3.32 2.31 2.04
C ILE A 50 -3.57 3.77 2.38
N GLU A 51 -3.96 4.59 1.40
CA GLU A 51 -4.26 6.01 1.61
C GLU A 51 -5.62 6.28 2.29
N GLN A 52 -6.52 5.29 2.36
CA GLN A 52 -7.83 5.48 2.98
C GLN A 52 -7.69 5.70 4.49
N GLY A 53 -8.47 6.63 5.03
CA GLY A 53 -8.52 6.92 6.47
C GLY A 53 -7.71 8.14 6.94
N GLN A 54 -6.88 8.72 6.06
CA GLN A 54 -6.17 9.96 6.34
C GLN A 54 -6.88 11.11 5.62
N GLU A 55 -7.22 12.17 6.35
CA GLU A 55 -7.53 13.46 5.73
C GLU A 55 -6.24 13.99 5.11
N HIS A 56 -6.08 13.68 3.84
CA HIS A 56 -4.94 14.07 3.03
C HIS A 56 -5.44 14.99 1.90
N SER A 57 -4.78 16.13 1.70
CA SER A 57 -5.25 17.21 0.82
C SER A 57 -4.39 17.45 -0.41
N GLY A 58 -3.45 16.56 -0.75
CA GLY A 58 -2.60 16.70 -1.93
C GLY A 58 -2.69 15.50 -2.85
N ILE A 59 -1.64 15.26 -3.64
CA ILE A 59 -1.70 14.32 -4.77
C ILE A 59 -1.11 12.98 -4.37
N THR A 60 -1.83 11.90 -4.72
CA THR A 60 -1.32 10.54 -4.66
C THR A 60 -0.99 10.05 -6.06
N LEU A 61 0.24 9.56 -6.26
CA LEU A 61 0.65 8.78 -7.42
C LEU A 61 0.64 7.29 -7.03
N LYS A 62 -0.11 6.46 -7.75
CA LYS A 62 -0.27 5.02 -7.50
C LYS A 62 0.48 4.21 -8.56
N ILE A 63 1.44 3.42 -8.12
CA ILE A 63 2.25 2.54 -8.97
C ILE A 63 1.98 1.08 -8.59
N GLY A 64 1.47 0.32 -9.54
CA GLY A 64 1.12 -1.09 -9.40
C GLY A 64 2.18 -2.00 -10.01
N PHE A 65 2.69 -2.97 -9.24
CA PHE A 65 3.57 -4.03 -9.72
C PHE A 65 2.75 -5.25 -10.09
N LEU A 66 2.57 -5.50 -11.39
CA LEU A 66 1.83 -6.65 -11.90
C LEU A 66 2.79 -7.82 -12.12
N ASN A 67 2.76 -8.77 -11.19
CA ASN A 67 3.58 -9.98 -11.20
C ASN A 67 2.86 -11.21 -11.78
N THR A 68 1.64 -11.04 -12.32
CA THR A 68 0.87 -12.12 -12.93
C THR A 68 0.66 -11.86 -14.41
N SER A 69 0.57 -12.93 -15.20
CA SER A 69 0.39 -12.87 -16.65
C SER A 69 -1.07 -12.98 -17.10
N ASP A 70 -2.04 -12.83 -16.20
CA ASP A 70 -3.46 -12.98 -16.53
C ASP A 70 -4.09 -11.65 -16.97
N GLU A 71 -4.84 -11.67 -18.07
CA GLU A 71 -5.44 -10.47 -18.65
C GLU A 71 -6.44 -9.77 -17.72
N VAL A 72 -7.06 -10.52 -16.81
CA VAL A 72 -8.05 -9.98 -15.86
C VAL A 72 -7.36 -9.09 -14.84
N SER A 73 -6.27 -9.57 -14.24
CA SER A 73 -5.41 -8.78 -13.35
C SER A 73 -4.82 -7.58 -14.08
N ALA A 74 -4.32 -7.75 -15.31
CA ALA A 74 -3.77 -6.65 -16.10
C ALA A 74 -4.78 -5.51 -16.31
N ARG A 75 -6.01 -5.84 -16.76
CA ARG A 75 -7.09 -4.86 -16.91
C ARG A 75 -7.45 -4.21 -15.58
N THR A 76 -7.49 -4.98 -14.51
CA THR A 76 -7.86 -4.45 -13.19
C THR A 76 -6.79 -3.50 -12.66
N PHE A 77 -5.51 -3.80 -12.85
CA PHE A 77 -4.40 -2.91 -12.47
C PHE A 77 -4.43 -1.61 -13.26
N LEU A 78 -4.57 -1.68 -14.59
CA LEU A 78 -4.64 -0.50 -15.46
C LEU A 78 -5.83 0.43 -15.14
N ASN A 79 -6.91 -0.11 -14.58
CA ASN A 79 -8.07 0.69 -14.17
C ASN A 79 -7.91 1.37 -12.81
N ASN A 80 -6.96 0.93 -11.97
CA ASN A 80 -6.89 1.35 -10.57
C ASN A 80 -5.56 2.01 -10.17
N PHE A 81 -4.47 1.75 -10.89
CA PHE A 81 -3.17 2.39 -10.70
C PHE A 81 -2.91 3.41 -11.80
N ASP A 82 -2.19 4.48 -11.48
CA ASP A 82 -1.79 5.51 -12.46
C ASP A 82 -0.69 5.00 -13.39
N LEU A 83 0.18 4.12 -12.87
CA LEU A 83 1.26 3.47 -13.60
C LEU A 83 1.32 1.99 -13.22
N VAL A 84 1.47 1.12 -14.22
CA VAL A 84 1.60 -0.33 -14.02
C VAL A 84 2.96 -0.79 -14.55
N LEU A 85 3.74 -1.41 -13.68
CA LEU A 85 4.99 -2.09 -14.02
C LEU A 85 4.67 -3.58 -14.20
N VAL A 86 4.81 -4.07 -15.43
CA VAL A 86 4.55 -5.46 -15.80
C VAL A 86 5.87 -6.22 -15.80
N GLU A 87 5.88 -7.43 -15.21
CA GLU A 87 7.06 -8.32 -15.18
C GLU A 87 8.31 -7.65 -14.59
N ASP A 88 8.25 -7.20 -13.33
CA ASP A 88 9.43 -6.73 -12.59
C ASP A 88 10.32 -7.89 -12.11
N SER A 89 10.63 -8.82 -13.01
CA SER A 89 11.67 -9.84 -12.81
C SER A 89 12.91 -9.41 -13.57
N ASN A 90 13.60 -8.39 -13.06
CA ASN A 90 15.02 -8.22 -13.35
C ASN A 90 15.82 -9.24 -12.51
N VAL A 91 15.78 -10.52 -12.93
CA VAL A 91 16.81 -11.54 -12.65
C VAL A 91 16.98 -12.41 -13.89
#